data_AF-A0A7M7PCM0-F1
#
_entry.id   AF-A0A7M7PCM0-F1
#
_cell.length_a   1.000
_cell.length_b   1.000
_cell.length_c   1.000
_cell.angle_alpha   90.00
_cell.angle_beta   90.00
_cell.angle_gamma   90.00
#
_symmetry.space_group_name_H-M   'P 1'
#
loop_
_entity.id
_entity.type
_entity.pdbx_description
1 polymer ?
#
loop_
_entity_poly.entity_id
_entity_poly.type
_entity_poly.pdbx_seq_one_letter_code
_entity_poly.pdbx_strand_id
1 'polypeptide(L)'
;MSHFSGGYFALIWDWLFLKGILLSCMSFLPRVLPSPRKPVLEVRFVKMPHDQKWQDVHALKKSGSQPVKDDDDIVVFCRSTLTVSCQLGANSPETDAIQHSNLSLKPKETVYFTLDLTDESDETLVTLNLVQTTTQKIKFNTRFQGIDDRFTEQDTPTPSTFET
;
A
#
# COMPACT_ATOMS: atom_id res chain seq x y z
N MET A 1 31.03 -18.45 -14.10
CA MET A 1 29.67 -18.00 -13.78
C MET A 1 29.67 -17.52 -12.34
N SER A 2 30.15 -16.29 -12.15
CA SER A 2 30.08 -15.58 -10.88
C SER A 2 29.09 -14.47 -11.12
N HIS A 3 28.04 -14.35 -10.31
CA HIS A 3 27.43 -13.09 -9.90
C HIS A 3 26.28 -13.37 -8.93
N PHE A 4 26.30 -12.64 -7.81
CA PHE A 4 25.21 -12.41 -6.87
C PHE A 4 24.64 -13.60 -6.08
N SER A 5 25.29 -13.91 -4.95
CA SER A 5 24.65 -14.71 -3.90
C SER A 5 24.91 -14.17 -2.48
N GLY A 6 25.81 -13.21 -2.32
CA GLY A 6 26.16 -12.66 -1.00
C GLY A 6 24.98 -12.00 -0.26
N GLY A 7 24.14 -11.24 -0.97
CA GLY A 7 22.97 -10.59 -0.36
C GLY A 7 21.87 -11.59 0.04
N TYR A 8 21.66 -12.65 -0.75
CA TYR A 8 20.65 -13.66 -0.47
C TYR A 8 21.06 -14.56 0.70
N PHE A 9 22.34 -14.95 0.77
CA PHE A 9 22.88 -15.69 1.91
C PHE A 9 22.89 -14.85 3.20
N ALA A 10 23.14 -13.55 3.12
CA ALA A 10 23.09 -12.67 4.29
C ALA A 10 21.68 -12.61 4.91
N LEU A 11 20.63 -12.54 4.09
CA LEU A 11 19.23 -12.57 4.56
C LEU A 11 18.86 -13.91 5.20
N ILE A 12 19.38 -15.03 4.68
CA ILE A 12 19.14 -16.37 5.25
C ILE A 12 19.89 -16.56 6.57
N TRP A 13 21.12 -16.04 6.69
CA TRP A 13 21.86 -16.07 7.95
C TRP A 13 21.22 -15.19 9.00
N ASP A 14 20.77 -13.98 8.64
CA ASP A 14 19.98 -13.14 9.54
C ASP A 14 18.69 -13.86 9.98
N TRP A 15 18.02 -14.61 9.10
CA TRP A 15 16.85 -15.43 9.46
C TRP A 15 17.15 -16.55 10.47
N LEU A 16 18.30 -17.22 10.36
CA LEU A 16 18.70 -18.29 11.28
C LEU A 16 19.13 -17.77 12.66
N PHE A 17 19.69 -16.56 12.72
CA PHE A 17 20.23 -15.98 13.97
C PHE A 17 19.31 -14.92 14.62
N LEU A 18 18.51 -14.20 13.85
CA LEU A 18 17.45 -13.33 14.34
C LEU A 18 16.16 -14.13 14.41
N LYS A 19 15.54 -14.15 15.58
CA LYS A 19 14.20 -14.71 15.82
C LYS A 19 13.11 -13.84 15.14
N GLY A 20 13.22 -13.54 13.85
CA GLY A 20 12.30 -12.73 13.08
C GLY A 20 11.54 -13.55 12.04
N ILE A 21 10.42 -13.01 11.57
CA ILE A 21 9.69 -13.51 10.41
C ILE A 21 9.86 -12.54 9.26
N LEU A 22 9.99 -13.07 8.03
CA LEU A 22 9.98 -12.23 6.84
C LEU A 22 8.54 -11.89 6.48
N LEU A 23 8.29 -10.62 6.22
CA LEU A 23 7.01 -10.13 5.72
C LEU A 23 7.21 -9.56 4.32
N SER A 24 6.36 -9.97 3.40
CA SER A 24 6.13 -9.24 2.16
C SER A 24 5.18 -8.08 2.46
N CYS A 25 5.60 -6.87 2.10
CA CYS A 25 4.87 -5.63 2.28
C CYS A 25 4.43 -5.05 0.92
N MET A 26 3.13 -4.83 0.77
CA MET A 26 2.58 -4.16 -0.42
C MET A 26 1.51 -3.15 0.00
N SER A 27 1.52 -2.01 -0.67
CA SER A 27 0.58 -0.91 -0.41
C SER A 27 -0.45 -0.82 -1.54
N PHE A 28 -1.69 -0.51 -1.18
CA PHE A 28 -2.82 -0.44 -2.11
C PHE A 28 -3.58 0.86 -1.93
N LEU A 29 -3.97 1.46 -3.05
CA LEU A 29 -4.84 2.64 -3.11
C LEU A 29 -6.09 2.32 -3.91
N PRO A 30 -7.20 3.05 -3.71
CA PRO A 30 -8.34 2.94 -4.62
C PRO A 30 -7.92 3.31 -6.05
N ARG A 31 -8.57 2.71 -7.05
CA ARG A 31 -8.32 3.04 -8.45
C ARG A 31 -8.70 4.47 -8.79
N VAL A 32 -9.85 4.91 -8.29
CA VAL A 32 -10.41 6.23 -8.52
C VAL A 32 -10.27 7.03 -7.23
N LEU A 33 -9.85 8.28 -7.34
CA LEU A 33 -9.79 9.19 -6.21
C LEU A 33 -11.21 9.47 -5.70
N PRO A 34 -11.54 9.16 -4.42
CA PRO A 34 -12.86 9.43 -3.89
C PRO A 34 -13.11 10.94 -3.71
N SER A 35 -14.39 11.30 -3.65
CA SER A 35 -14.86 12.59 -3.15
C SER A 35 -15.56 12.37 -1.80
N PRO A 36 -15.12 12.97 -0.69
CA PRO A 36 -14.00 13.91 -0.54
C PRO A 36 -12.63 13.27 -0.83
N ARG A 37 -11.61 14.10 -1.17
CA ARG A 37 -10.23 13.70 -1.55
C ARG A 37 -9.42 13.08 -0.40
N LYS A 38 -9.98 12.03 0.23
CA LYS A 38 -9.41 11.33 1.38
C LYS A 38 -9.38 9.82 1.14
N PRO A 39 -8.56 9.32 0.18
CA PRO A 39 -8.45 7.90 -0.06
C PRO A 39 -7.83 7.16 1.14
N VAL A 40 -8.29 5.93 1.34
CA VAL A 40 -7.71 5.01 2.32
C VAL A 40 -6.56 4.25 1.66
N LEU A 41 -5.37 4.36 2.25
CA LEU A 41 -4.20 3.57 1.92
C LEU A 41 -4.21 2.28 2.75
N GLU A 42 -4.19 1.13 2.07
CA GLU A 42 -4.06 -0.18 2.73
C GLU A 42 -2.61 -0.65 2.64
N VAL A 43 -1.94 -0.83 3.78
CA VAL A 43 -0.58 -1.39 3.84
C VAL A 43 -0.67 -2.82 4.35
N ARG A 44 -0.36 -3.79 3.49
CA ARG A 44 -0.52 -5.21 3.77
C ARG A 44 0.80 -5.86 4.03
N PHE A 45 0.82 -6.67 5.09
CA PHE A 45 1.95 -7.46 5.49
C PHE A 45 1.57 -8.93 5.45
N VAL A 46 2.31 -9.74 4.69
CA VAL A 46 2.04 -11.17 4.56
C VAL A 46 3.29 -11.97 4.89
N LYS A 47 3.12 -13.03 5.69
CA LYS A 47 4.22 -13.87 6.14
C LYS A 47 4.83 -14.66 4.99
N MET A 48 6.16 -14.66 4.94
CA MET A 48 6.96 -15.48 4.04
C MET A 48 7.58 -16.69 4.77
N PRO A 49 7.97 -17.76 4.04
CA PRO A 49 7.75 -17.95 2.60
C PRO A 49 6.28 -18.26 2.28
N HIS A 50 5.85 -17.88 1.09
CA HIS A 50 4.59 -18.30 0.50
C HIS A 50 4.89 -18.85 -0.89
N ASP A 51 4.31 -19.99 -1.25
CA ASP A 51 4.56 -20.66 -2.55
C ASP A 51 3.80 -20.01 -3.72
N GLN A 52 3.33 -18.79 -3.52
CA GLN A 52 2.44 -18.06 -4.40
C GLN A 52 3.07 -16.73 -4.83
N LYS A 53 2.71 -16.24 -6.02
CA LYS A 53 3.15 -14.92 -6.49
C LYS A 53 2.55 -13.83 -5.60
N TRP A 54 3.22 -12.69 -5.49
CA TRP A 54 2.73 -11.58 -4.65
C TRP A 54 1.31 -11.16 -5.01
N GLN A 55 0.96 -11.18 -6.31
CA GLN A 55 -0.39 -10.83 -6.76
C GLN A 55 -1.43 -11.78 -6.19
N ASP A 56 -1.09 -13.05 -5.99
CA ASP A 56 -1.97 -14.10 -5.46
C ASP A 56 -2.06 -14.05 -3.93
N VAL A 57 -0.95 -13.69 -3.29
CA VAL A 57 -0.78 -13.64 -1.82
C VAL A 57 -1.47 -12.40 -1.24
N HIS A 58 -1.30 -11.28 -1.93
CA HIS A 58 -1.99 -10.03 -1.62
C HIS A 58 -3.35 -9.93 -2.34
N ALA A 59 -3.71 -10.93 -3.18
CA ALA A 59 -4.86 -10.88 -4.10
C ALA A 59 -6.14 -10.42 -3.43
N LEU A 60 -6.58 -9.25 -3.88
CA LEU A 60 -7.96 -8.81 -3.85
C LEU A 60 -8.63 -9.34 -5.10
N LYS A 61 -9.16 -10.56 -5.07
CA LYS A 61 -10.07 -11.04 -6.15
C LYS A 61 -11.35 -10.18 -6.28
N LYS A 62 -11.52 -9.10 -5.49
CA LYS A 62 -12.79 -8.36 -5.39
C LYS A 62 -12.76 -6.88 -4.96
N SER A 63 -11.63 -6.23 -4.68
CA SER A 63 -11.67 -4.82 -4.25
C SER A 63 -11.30 -3.86 -5.36
N GLY A 64 -11.92 -2.69 -5.37
CA GLY A 64 -11.57 -1.56 -6.23
C GLY A 64 -10.22 -0.91 -5.90
N SER A 65 -9.34 -1.63 -5.19
CA SER A 65 -7.99 -1.19 -4.81
C SER A 65 -6.99 -1.71 -5.85
N GLN A 66 -5.95 -0.94 -6.12
CA GLN A 66 -4.82 -1.26 -6.99
C GLN A 66 -3.52 -1.19 -6.19
N PRO A 67 -2.53 -2.04 -6.50
CA PRO A 67 -1.20 -1.94 -5.91
C PRO A 67 -0.53 -0.63 -6.34
N VAL A 68 0.23 -0.01 -5.45
CA VAL A 68 0.95 1.25 -5.75
C VAL A 68 2.33 1.02 -6.38
N LYS A 69 2.82 -0.22 -6.39
CA LYS A 69 4.09 -0.65 -6.98
C LYS A 69 3.93 -2.01 -7.66
N ASP A 70 4.89 -2.37 -8.51
CA ASP A 70 4.93 -3.66 -9.20
C ASP A 70 5.58 -4.79 -8.37
N ASP A 71 6.39 -4.42 -7.37
CA ASP A 71 7.13 -5.35 -6.51
C ASP A 71 6.89 -5.07 -5.02
N ASP A 72 6.84 -6.16 -4.24
CA ASP A 72 6.77 -6.13 -2.79
C ASP A 72 8.07 -5.64 -2.16
N ASP A 73 7.97 -4.96 -1.02
CA ASP A 73 9.12 -4.74 -0.14
C ASP A 73 9.23 -5.90 0.84
N ILE A 74 10.44 -6.42 1.03
CA ILE A 74 10.71 -7.42 2.07
C ILE A 74 11.05 -6.69 3.37
N VAL A 75 10.36 -7.07 4.44
CA VAL A 75 10.51 -6.50 5.78
C VAL A 75 10.89 -7.62 6.74
N VAL A 76 12.00 -7.43 7.46
CA VAL A 76 12.39 -8.34 8.55
C VAL A 76 11.65 -7.93 9.81
N PHE A 77 10.73 -8.77 10.27
CA PHE A 77 9.94 -8.49 11.46
C PHE A 77 10.45 -9.28 12.66
N CYS A 78 11.17 -8.61 13.56
CA CYS A 78 11.66 -9.21 14.79
C CYS A 78 10.52 -9.45 15.80
N ARG A 79 10.76 -10.25 16.85
CA ARG A 79 9.81 -10.53 17.96
C ARG A 79 9.53 -9.30 18.84
N SER A 80 9.05 -8.21 18.28
CA SER A 80 8.60 -7.01 18.98
C SER A 80 7.43 -6.35 18.23
N THR A 81 7.18 -5.08 18.50
CA THR A 81 6.24 -4.25 17.74
C THR A 81 6.90 -3.71 16.47
N LEU A 82 6.19 -3.74 15.35
CA LEU A 82 6.53 -3.03 14.12
C LEU A 82 5.64 -1.79 14.04
N THR A 83 6.24 -0.61 14.12
CA THR A 83 5.52 0.65 13.98
C THR A 83 5.53 1.06 12.51
N VAL A 84 4.35 1.33 11.96
CA VAL A 84 4.15 1.77 10.58
C VAL A 84 3.69 3.21 10.64
N SER A 85 4.50 4.14 10.14
CA SER A 85 4.10 5.54 10.03
C SER A 85 3.91 5.93 8.58
N CYS A 86 2.80 6.56 8.25
CA CYS A 86 2.50 7.10 6.93
C CYS A 86 2.64 8.62 6.93
N GLN A 87 3.51 9.13 6.07
CA GLN A 87 3.71 10.55 5.86
C GLN A 87 3.34 10.93 4.42
N LEU A 88 2.44 11.89 4.28
CA LEU A 88 2.03 12.48 3.02
C LEU A 88 2.60 13.90 2.92
N GLY A 89 3.52 14.13 1.97
CA GLY A 89 4.14 15.45 1.80
C GLY A 89 4.74 16.02 3.09
N ALA A 90 4.37 17.26 3.43
CA ALA A 90 4.82 17.96 4.64
C ALA A 90 3.95 17.70 5.88
N ASN A 91 2.90 16.89 5.76
CA ASN A 91 1.97 16.64 6.87
C ASN A 91 2.61 15.78 7.97
N SER A 92 2.08 15.92 9.19
CA SER A 92 2.48 15.08 10.31
C SER A 92 2.17 13.60 10.02
N PRO A 93 3.09 12.67 10.34
CA PRO A 93 2.87 11.27 10.05
C PRO A 93 1.77 10.67 10.93
N GLU A 94 0.84 9.94 10.31
CA GLU A 94 -0.09 9.04 11.01
C GLU A 94 0.63 7.73 11.33
N THR A 95 0.40 7.13 12.50
CA THR A 95 1.15 5.96 12.94
C THR A 95 0.24 4.87 13.47
N ASP A 96 0.53 3.63 13.10
CA ASP A 96 -0.10 2.42 13.63
C ASP A 96 0.99 1.38 14.00
N ALA A 97 0.61 0.34 14.74
CA ALA A 97 1.54 -0.64 15.28
C ALA A 97 1.03 -2.09 15.11
N ILE A 98 1.87 -2.92 14.49
CA ILE A 98 1.63 -4.36 14.36
C ILE A 98 2.41 -5.08 15.44
N GLN A 99 1.69 -5.82 16.29
CA GLN A 99 2.33 -6.68 17.30
C GLN A 99 2.71 -8.03 16.70
N HIS A 100 3.85 -8.58 17.13
CA HIS A 100 4.30 -9.89 16.64
C HIS A 100 3.28 -11.02 16.92
N SER A 101 2.50 -10.89 17.99
CA SER A 101 1.39 -11.80 18.28
C SER A 101 0.31 -11.83 17.19
N ASN A 102 0.05 -10.72 16.50
CA ASN A 102 -1.00 -10.64 15.48
C ASN A 102 -0.69 -11.56 14.30
N LEU A 103 0.59 -11.63 13.93
CA LEU A 103 1.11 -12.46 12.85
C LEU A 103 1.51 -13.88 13.31
N SER A 104 1.27 -14.22 14.57
CA SER A 104 1.50 -15.59 15.07
C SER A 104 0.38 -16.55 14.65
N LEU A 105 -0.87 -16.06 14.62
CA LEU A 105 -2.06 -16.83 14.28
C LEU A 105 -2.58 -16.52 12.87
N LYS A 106 -2.34 -15.30 12.37
CA LYS A 106 -2.80 -14.86 11.05
C LYS A 106 -1.63 -14.85 10.07
N PRO A 107 -1.81 -15.37 8.83
CA PRO A 107 -0.77 -15.31 7.81
C PRO A 107 -0.55 -13.88 7.27
N LYS A 108 -1.48 -12.97 7.54
CA LYS A 108 -1.46 -11.59 7.06
C LYS A 108 -2.03 -10.62 8.08
N GLU A 109 -1.55 -9.39 8.04
CA GLU A 109 -2.09 -8.24 8.76
C GLU A 109 -2.18 -7.04 7.79
N THR A 110 -3.13 -6.14 8.01
CA THR A 110 -3.30 -4.94 7.17
C THR A 110 -3.51 -3.74 8.06
N VAL A 111 -2.79 -2.68 7.76
CA VAL A 111 -2.91 -1.37 8.40
C VAL A 111 -3.54 -0.41 7.41
N TYR A 112 -4.35 0.52 7.91
CA TYR A 112 -5.07 1.49 7.10
C TYR A 112 -4.66 2.91 7.51
N PHE A 113 -4.38 3.75 6.52
CA PHE A 113 -4.11 5.18 6.73
C PHE A 113 -5.06 6.01 5.87
N THR A 114 -5.49 7.15 6.38
CA THR A 114 -6.30 8.09 5.58
C THR A 114 -5.38 9.15 5.00
N LEU A 115 -5.25 9.20 3.68
CA LEU A 115 -4.44 10.21 3.02
C LEU A 115 -5.30 11.45 2.75
N ASP A 116 -5.02 12.57 3.41
CA ASP A 116 -5.71 13.82 3.13
C ASP A 116 -5.07 14.54 1.93
N LEU A 117 -5.66 14.37 0.75
CA LEU A 117 -5.19 14.96 -0.51
C LEU A 117 -6.01 16.22 -0.87
N THR A 118 -6.63 16.88 0.11
CA THR A 118 -7.49 18.05 -0.15
C THR A 118 -6.72 19.19 -0.82
N ASP A 119 -5.51 19.48 -0.34
CA ASP A 119 -4.63 20.54 -0.86
C ASP A 119 -3.46 20.01 -1.72
N GLU A 120 -3.42 18.69 -1.95
CA GLU A 120 -2.32 17.99 -2.64
C GLU A 120 -2.73 17.53 -4.05
N SER A 121 -1.74 17.33 -4.92
CA SER A 121 -1.98 16.82 -6.28
C SER A 121 -2.42 15.34 -6.27
N ASP A 122 -3.07 14.92 -7.36
CA ASP A 122 -3.43 13.50 -7.56
C ASP A 122 -2.19 12.59 -7.53
N GLU A 123 -1.05 13.11 -8.00
CA GLU A 123 0.27 12.50 -7.84
C GLU A 123 1.06 13.18 -6.73
N THR A 124 1.05 12.59 -5.54
CA THR A 124 1.76 13.08 -4.35
C THR A 124 2.64 11.98 -3.76
N LEU A 125 3.83 12.36 -3.28
CA LEU A 125 4.77 11.42 -2.67
C LEU A 125 4.29 11.01 -1.27
N VAL A 126 4.14 9.71 -1.06
CA VAL A 126 3.90 9.08 0.23
C VAL A 126 5.18 8.40 0.70
N THR A 127 5.52 8.60 1.98
CA THR A 127 6.61 7.90 2.65
C THR A 127 6.04 7.05 3.78
N LEU A 128 6.24 5.75 3.70
CA LEU A 128 6.03 4.83 4.81
C LEU A 128 7.36 4.60 5.53
N ASN A 129 7.38 4.81 6.84
CA ASN A 129 8.49 4.36 7.68
C ASN A 129 8.04 3.16 8.49
N LEU A 130 8.76 2.05 8.33
CA LEU A 130 8.62 0.83 9.09
C LEU A 130 9.71 0.83 10.16
N VAL A 131 9.33 1.08 11.42
CA VAL A 131 10.24 1.29 12.54
C VAL A 131 10.16 0.09 13.48
N GLN A 132 11.32 -0.55 13.68
CA GLN A 132 11.51 -1.56 14.70
C GLN A 132 12.87 -1.34 15.39
N THR A 133 13.84 -2.24 15.17
CA THR A 133 15.24 -2.03 15.57
C THR A 133 15.95 -1.10 14.60
N THR A 134 15.63 -1.23 13.32
CA THR A 134 16.04 -0.32 12.24
C THR A 134 14.80 0.31 11.62
N THR A 135 15.01 1.42 10.91
CA THR A 135 13.95 2.05 10.13
C THR A 135 14.13 1.72 8.66
N GLN A 136 13.14 1.06 8.07
CA GLN A 136 13.04 0.87 6.63
C GLN A 136 12.06 1.91 6.06
N LYS A 137 12.47 2.58 4.97
CA LYS A 137 11.65 3.59 4.30
C LYS A 137 11.17 3.07 2.96
N ILE A 138 9.87 3.13 2.75
CA ILE A 138 9.22 2.80 1.48
C ILE A 138 8.62 4.09 0.94
N LYS A 139 8.87 4.38 -0.34
CA LYS A 139 8.36 5.58 -1.00
C LYS A 139 7.59 5.18 -2.26
N PHE A 140 6.47 5.84 -2.49
CA PHE A 140 5.69 5.69 -3.72
C PHE A 140 4.85 6.94 -3.95
N ASN A 141 4.42 7.14 -5.19
CA ASN A 141 3.49 8.21 -5.52
C ASN A 141 2.05 7.69 -5.50
N THR A 142 1.11 8.52 -5.07
CA THR A 142 -0.31 8.26 -5.32
C THR A 142 -0.55 8.33 -6.83
N ARG A 143 -1.16 7.32 -7.43
CA ARG A 143 -1.53 7.34 -8.85
C ARG A 143 -2.94 6.81 -9.00
N PHE A 144 -3.88 7.72 -9.24
CA PHE A 144 -5.28 7.39 -9.49
C PHE A 144 -5.52 7.32 -10.99
N GLN A 145 -6.35 6.37 -11.41
CA GLN A 145 -6.87 6.34 -12.77
C GLN A 145 -7.89 7.49 -12.86
N GLY A 146 -7.62 8.46 -13.74
CA GLY A 146 -8.50 9.60 -13.94
C GLY A 146 -9.93 9.16 -14.26
N ILE A 147 -10.91 9.98 -13.88
CA ILE A 147 -12.29 9.79 -14.32
C ILE A 147 -12.28 10.06 -15.83
N ASP A 148 -12.62 9.05 -16.63
CA ASP A 148 -12.87 9.24 -18.06
C ASP A 148 -14.17 10.07 -18.16
N ASP A 149 -14.08 11.35 -18.52
CA ASP A 149 -15.19 12.33 -18.61
C ASP A 149 -16.27 11.97 -19.66
N ARG A 150 -16.39 10.71 -20.07
CA ARG A 150 -17.34 10.25 -21.10
C ARG A 150 -18.80 10.16 -20.64
N PHE A 151 -19.14 10.73 -19.48
CA PHE A 151 -20.51 10.79 -18.98
C PHE A 151 -20.88 12.20 -18.47
N THR A 152 -20.56 13.22 -19.28
CA THR A 152 -21.17 14.56 -19.13
C THR A 152 -21.60 15.12 -20.47
N GLU A 153 -22.39 14.35 -21.21
CA GLU A 153 -23.30 14.89 -22.23
C GLU A 153 -24.47 13.93 -22.40
N GLN A 154 -25.54 14.13 -21.62
CA GLN A 154 -26.83 13.59 -22.00
C GLN A 154 -27.96 14.54 -21.60
N ASP A 155 -28.42 15.25 -22.64
CA ASP A 155 -29.78 15.71 -22.90
C ASP A 155 -30.40 16.77 -21.97
N THR A 156 -30.18 18.03 -22.34
CA THR A 156 -31.16 19.10 -22.07
C THR A 156 -32.26 19.00 -23.15
N PRO A 157 -33.54 18.80 -22.81
CA PRO A 157 -34.60 18.77 -23.82
C PRO A 157 -34.91 20.19 -24.30
N THR A 158 -34.73 20.43 -25.60
CA THR A 158 -35.16 21.65 -26.29
C THR A 158 -36.69 21.78 -26.23
N PRO A 159 -37.26 22.92 -25.77
CA PRO A 159 -38.70 23.12 -25.81
C PRO A 159 -39.17 23.36 -27.26
N SER A 160 -40.10 22.53 -27.73
CA SER A 160 -40.80 22.72 -29.00
C SER A 160 -41.84 23.83 -28.82
N THR A 161 -41.62 24.97 -29.48
CA THR A 161 -42.63 26.01 -29.67
C THR A 161 -43.57 25.58 -30.77
N PHE A 162 -44.83 25.29 -30.43
CA PHE A 162 -45.93 25.22 -31.38
C PHE A 162 -46.48 26.64 -31.57
N GLU A 163 -46.32 27.20 -32.78
CA GLU A 163 -47.08 28.38 -33.19
C GLU A 163 -48.48 27.95 -33.67
N THR A 164 -49.46 28.83 -33.42
CA THR A 164 -50.91 28.64 -33.59
C THR A 164 -51.37 28.98 -35.00
#